data_AF-A0AAJ2LW53-F1
#
_entry.id   AF-A0AAJ2LW53-F1
#
_cell.length_a   1.000
_cell.length_b   1.000
_cell.length_c   1.000
_cell.angle_alpha   90.00
_cell.angle_beta   90.00
_cell.angle_gamma   90.00
#
_symmetry.space_group_name_H-M   'P 1'
#
loop_
_entity.id
_entity.type
_entity.pdbx_description
1 polymer ?
#
loop_
_entity_poly.entity_id
_entity_poly.type
_entity_poly.pdbx_seq_one_letter_code
_entity_poly.pdbx_strand_id
1 'polypeptide(L)'
;MNILLRHITAMAFTVWLFLSAGISPQQGLHIMKTAQASESIPAVSTFCTGHFLIDMPAGSALSGGNYRYDFARLEKPKAMSLEEFEAEMAAKEKLLRSTKHKVEPSLLRLLVKPDLYSWIFVYWEEDFITSVVEVYGYRWIDGTRYLFKKEAGMSKPSAGTMSRQDHAVERMRKILSNLRKRSTHDIPTEPGYCFEGGFIANPEWEMEEAGIDIDVAGHPDAFVSVWFYPLSRRAHSEPLLDRVGGVLQMLGRMATSVHVLRRGDRQVGPYKGQEFLVTAPNSGGLRGHSFIWETEGDGTLDTPALKIELTTGYRDKKGNPQQTRLTDEQAIKLWDDVLNSFRLRPVLDPQGSRP
;
A
#
# COMPACT_ATOMS: atom_id res chain seq x y z
N MET A 1 -43.39 -15.91 6.39
CA MET A 1 -44.39 -16.83 5.82
C MET A 1 -43.63 -17.92 5.06
N ASN A 2 -43.68 -19.15 5.61
CA ASN A 2 -43.53 -20.50 5.02
C ASN A 2 -42.74 -20.66 3.69
N ILE A 3 -41.63 -21.42 3.59
CA ILE A 3 -41.38 -22.88 3.79
C ILE A 3 -41.28 -23.64 2.43
N LEU A 4 -40.20 -24.44 2.32
CA LEU A 4 -39.97 -25.64 1.46
C LEU A 4 -39.83 -25.41 -0.07
N LEU A 5 -38.94 -26.12 -0.79
CA LEU A 5 -38.90 -27.58 -0.90
C LEU A 5 -37.50 -28.12 -1.30
N ARG A 6 -37.12 -29.24 -0.66
CA ARG A 6 -36.03 -30.16 -1.00
C ARG A 6 -36.30 -30.87 -2.34
N HIS A 7 -35.24 -31.24 -3.07
CA HIS A 7 -35.20 -32.55 -3.74
C HIS A 7 -33.83 -33.22 -3.59
N ILE A 8 -33.88 -34.41 -2.99
CA ILE A 8 -32.85 -35.44 -2.95
C ILE A 8 -33.19 -36.41 -4.09
N THR A 9 -32.20 -36.91 -4.82
CA THR A 9 -32.32 -38.20 -5.53
C THR A 9 -30.97 -38.91 -5.49
N ALA A 10 -31.01 -40.12 -4.96
CA ALA A 10 -29.94 -41.11 -4.89
C ALA A 10 -30.26 -42.25 -5.87
N MET A 11 -29.21 -42.95 -6.33
CA MET A 11 -29.13 -44.34 -6.87
C MET A 11 -28.01 -44.40 -7.94
N ALA A 12 -27.19 -45.43 -8.12
CA ALA A 12 -27.09 -46.74 -7.49
C ALA A 12 -25.66 -47.32 -7.71
N PHE A 13 -25.30 -48.23 -6.82
CA PHE A 13 -24.14 -49.13 -6.84
C PHE A 13 -24.07 -50.01 -8.09
N THR A 14 -22.87 -50.28 -8.62
CA THR A 14 -22.50 -51.59 -9.17
C THR A 14 -21.05 -51.93 -8.82
N VAL A 15 -20.90 -53.06 -8.13
CA VAL A 15 -19.66 -53.72 -7.75
C VAL A 15 -19.33 -54.77 -8.80
N TRP A 16 -18.08 -54.84 -9.25
CA TRP A 16 -17.53 -56.03 -9.89
C TRP A 16 -16.29 -56.51 -9.12
N LEU A 17 -16.41 -57.72 -8.57
CA LEU A 17 -15.36 -58.53 -7.98
C LEU A 17 -14.95 -59.59 -9.01
N PHE A 18 -13.66 -59.72 -9.29
CA PHE A 18 -13.06 -61.00 -9.67
C PHE A 18 -11.73 -61.19 -8.92
N LEU A 19 -11.62 -62.36 -8.28
CA LEU A 19 -10.52 -62.87 -7.48
C LEU A 19 -9.69 -63.88 -8.30
N SER A 20 -8.36 -63.85 -8.09
CA SER A 20 -7.41 -65.00 -7.89
C SER A 20 -6.02 -64.59 -8.41
N ALA A 21 -5.03 -64.34 -7.53
CA ALA A 21 -4.04 -65.29 -6.95
C ALA A 21 -3.06 -65.87 -8.01
N GLY A 22 -1.73 -65.79 -7.92
CA GLY A 22 -0.80 -65.26 -6.93
C GLY A 22 0.67 -65.43 -7.41
N ILE A 23 1.61 -65.39 -6.45
CA ILE A 23 3.06 -65.69 -6.50
C ILE A 23 4.00 -64.46 -6.53
N SER A 24 4.79 -64.36 -5.46
CA SER A 24 5.97 -63.52 -5.15
C SER A 24 7.25 -64.37 -5.33
N PRO A 25 8.52 -63.94 -5.11
CA PRO A 25 9.17 -62.61 -4.98
C PRO A 25 10.42 -62.46 -5.90
N GLN A 26 10.99 -61.25 -6.04
CA GLN A 26 12.43 -60.96 -5.78
C GLN A 26 12.88 -59.55 -6.20
N GLN A 27 13.53 -58.89 -5.24
CA GLN A 27 14.73 -58.04 -5.34
C GLN A 27 14.70 -56.74 -6.15
N GLY A 28 15.04 -55.64 -5.47
CA GLY A 28 15.44 -54.39 -6.11
C GLY A 28 15.46 -53.20 -5.15
N LEU A 29 16.42 -53.19 -4.25
CA LEU A 29 16.71 -52.10 -3.32
C LEU A 29 17.07 -50.81 -4.09
N HIS A 30 16.22 -49.78 -4.08
CA HIS A 30 16.67 -48.40 -4.27
C HIS A 30 15.89 -47.46 -3.34
N ILE A 31 16.45 -47.27 -2.15
CA ILE A 31 16.16 -46.13 -1.30
C ILE A 31 16.73 -44.91 -2.02
N MET A 32 15.91 -44.22 -2.81
CA MET A 32 16.20 -42.81 -3.11
C MET A 32 15.85 -42.00 -1.88
N LYS A 33 16.90 -41.73 -1.10
CA LYS A 33 16.90 -40.76 -0.02
C LYS A 33 16.88 -39.37 -0.66
N THR A 34 15.73 -38.97 -1.20
CA THR A 34 15.50 -37.56 -1.53
C THR A 34 15.24 -36.87 -0.20
N ALA A 35 16.31 -36.39 0.41
CA ALA A 35 16.22 -35.33 1.40
C ALA A 35 15.62 -34.12 0.66
N GLN A 36 14.30 -34.04 0.68
CA GLN A 36 13.60 -32.81 0.42
C GLN A 36 14.13 -31.84 1.48
N ALA A 37 15.05 -30.96 1.06
CA ALA A 37 15.45 -29.84 1.88
C ALA A 37 14.15 -29.17 2.29
N SER A 38 13.80 -29.26 3.57
CA SER A 38 12.73 -28.46 4.13
C SER A 38 13.19 -27.02 3.95
N GLU A 39 12.70 -26.35 2.90
CA GLU A 39 12.79 -24.90 2.81
C GLU A 39 12.28 -24.37 4.15
N SER A 40 13.20 -23.83 4.94
CA SER A 40 12.85 -23.18 6.19
C SER A 40 11.85 -22.08 5.85
N ILE A 41 10.63 -22.17 6.39
CA ILE A 41 9.65 -21.11 6.26
C ILE A 41 10.34 -19.81 6.72
N PRO A 42 10.36 -18.75 5.90
CA PRO A 42 11.00 -17.50 6.28
C PRO A 42 10.42 -17.03 7.61
N ALA A 43 11.26 -16.60 8.55
CA ALA A 43 10.80 -16.07 9.83
C ALA A 43 10.07 -14.73 9.67
N VAL A 44 10.30 -14.02 8.55
CA VAL A 44 9.78 -12.69 8.27
C VAL A 44 9.23 -12.57 6.85
N SER A 45 8.30 -11.63 6.68
CA SER A 45 7.80 -11.14 5.39
C SER A 45 8.28 -9.71 5.18
N THR A 46 8.99 -9.45 4.09
CA THR A 46 9.43 -8.10 3.73
C THR A 46 8.40 -7.41 2.85
N PHE A 47 8.15 -6.13 3.13
CA PHE A 47 7.23 -5.27 2.39
C PHE A 47 8.02 -4.13 1.73
N CYS A 48 7.69 -3.83 0.48
CA CYS A 48 8.23 -2.69 -0.25
C CYS A 48 7.17 -1.59 -0.38
N THR A 49 7.50 -0.37 0.05
CA THR A 49 6.64 0.81 -0.04
C THR A 49 7.47 2.05 -0.36
N GLY A 50 7.07 2.80 -1.39
CA GLY A 50 7.90 3.84 -1.98
C GLY A 50 9.29 3.31 -2.34
N HIS A 51 10.30 3.81 -1.64
CA HIS A 51 11.70 3.40 -1.79
C HIS A 51 12.22 2.57 -0.62
N PHE A 52 11.37 2.21 0.34
CA PHE A 52 11.78 1.58 1.58
C PHE A 52 11.33 0.13 1.68
N LEU A 53 12.05 -0.62 2.51
CA LEU A 53 11.72 -1.98 2.93
C LEU A 53 11.48 -2.00 4.44
N ILE A 54 10.55 -2.83 4.87
CA ILE A 54 10.30 -3.14 6.27
C ILE A 54 9.98 -4.63 6.42
N ASP A 55 10.54 -5.28 7.43
CA ASP A 55 10.32 -6.68 7.72
C ASP A 55 9.30 -6.81 8.85
N MET A 56 8.38 -7.77 8.69
CA MET A 56 7.31 -8.06 9.62
C MET A 56 7.28 -9.56 9.92
N PRO A 57 6.65 -10.02 11.02
CA PRO A 57 6.46 -11.44 11.27
C PRO A 57 5.87 -12.16 10.05
N ALA A 58 6.37 -13.35 9.74
CA ALA A 58 5.89 -14.12 8.59
C ALA A 58 4.37 -14.35 8.65
N GLY A 59 3.71 -14.13 7.51
CA GLY A 59 2.24 -14.20 7.42
C GLY A 59 1.52 -12.90 7.76
N SER A 60 2.25 -11.81 8.04
CA SER A 60 1.67 -10.46 8.11
C SER A 60 1.15 -10.06 6.73
N ALA A 61 0.16 -9.17 6.67
CA ALA A 61 -0.51 -8.83 5.42
C ALA A 61 -0.79 -7.33 5.29
N LEU A 62 -0.70 -6.79 4.07
CA LEU A 62 -1.15 -5.43 3.80
C LEU A 62 -2.66 -5.32 4.06
N SER A 63 -3.05 -4.35 4.89
CA SER A 63 -4.44 -4.05 5.21
C SER A 63 -4.89 -2.66 4.75
N GLY A 64 -3.94 -1.77 4.47
CA GLY A 64 -4.19 -0.41 4.00
C GLY A 64 -3.03 0.13 3.16
N GLY A 65 -3.35 1.10 2.30
CA GLY A 65 -2.36 1.75 1.47
C GLY A 65 -2.87 3.09 0.93
N ASN A 66 -2.02 4.11 0.98
CA ASN A 66 -2.27 5.42 0.38
C ASN A 66 -1.00 5.87 -0.34
N TYR A 67 -1.10 6.07 -1.65
CA TYR A 67 0.07 6.32 -2.49
C TYR A 67 -0.17 7.52 -3.38
N ARG A 68 0.83 8.39 -3.48
CA ARG A 68 0.91 9.44 -4.49
C ARG A 68 2.26 9.36 -5.18
N TYR A 69 2.24 9.47 -6.49
CA TYR A 69 3.46 9.50 -7.30
C TYR A 69 3.38 10.69 -8.25
N ASP A 70 4.35 11.60 -8.19
CA ASP A 70 4.33 12.89 -8.89
C ASP A 70 2.97 13.60 -8.72
N PHE A 71 2.55 13.76 -7.46
CA PHE A 71 1.27 14.31 -7.03
C PHE A 71 0.00 13.56 -7.48
N ALA A 72 0.10 12.57 -8.38
CA ALA A 72 -1.03 11.77 -8.81
C ALA A 72 -1.39 10.77 -7.72
N ARG A 73 -2.62 10.86 -7.20
CA ARG A 73 -3.15 9.90 -6.23
C ARG A 73 -3.44 8.58 -6.93
N LEU A 74 -2.96 7.49 -6.35
CA LEU A 74 -3.21 6.16 -6.85
C LEU A 74 -4.37 5.53 -6.09
N GLU A 75 -5.38 5.07 -6.82
CA GLU A 75 -6.45 4.25 -6.26
C GLU A 75 -5.96 2.80 -6.11
N LYS A 76 -6.54 2.09 -5.13
CA LYS A 76 -6.27 0.66 -4.94
C LYS A 76 -6.47 -0.09 -6.26
N PRO A 77 -5.48 -0.90 -6.72
CA PRO A 77 -5.64 -1.66 -7.94
C PRO A 77 -6.87 -2.57 -7.89
N LYS A 78 -7.60 -2.63 -9.00
CA LYS A 78 -8.85 -3.38 -9.10
C LYS A 78 -8.65 -4.57 -10.03
N ALA A 79 -8.85 -5.78 -9.51
CA ALA A 79 -8.89 -6.98 -10.36
C ALA A 79 -10.10 -6.90 -11.30
N MET A 80 -9.86 -7.07 -12.60
CA MET A 80 -10.90 -7.11 -13.63
C MET A 80 -10.36 -7.64 -14.95
N SER A 81 -11.22 -8.28 -15.74
CA SER A 81 -10.93 -8.71 -17.10
C SER A 81 -10.68 -7.52 -18.05
N LEU A 82 -10.08 -7.81 -19.20
CA LEU A 82 -9.89 -6.80 -20.24
C LEU A 82 -11.22 -6.27 -20.78
N GLU A 83 -12.20 -7.15 -20.99
CA GLU A 83 -13.54 -6.77 -21.48
C GLU A 83 -14.25 -5.82 -20.51
N GLU A 84 -14.21 -6.12 -19.20
CA GLU A 84 -14.77 -5.22 -18.18
C GLU A 84 -14.05 -3.87 -18.17
N PHE A 85 -12.73 -3.86 -18.37
CA PHE A 85 -11.95 -2.62 -18.42
C PHE A 85 -12.35 -1.77 -19.64
N GLU A 86 -12.40 -2.36 -20.82
CA GLU A 86 -12.80 -1.69 -22.05
C GLU A 86 -14.24 -1.15 -21.96
N ALA A 87 -15.16 -1.94 -21.40
CA ALA A 87 -16.52 -1.52 -21.14
C ALA A 87 -16.59 -0.34 -20.16
N GLU A 88 -15.80 -0.36 -19.08
CA GLU A 88 -15.69 0.74 -18.11
C GLU A 88 -15.19 2.02 -18.79
N MET A 89 -14.15 1.92 -19.63
CA MET A 89 -13.58 3.07 -20.35
C MET A 89 -14.56 3.64 -21.39
N ALA A 90 -15.21 2.79 -22.17
CA ALA A 90 -16.20 3.20 -23.17
C ALA A 90 -17.44 3.85 -22.51
N ALA A 91 -17.90 3.30 -21.39
CA ALA A 91 -19.01 3.89 -20.63
C ALA A 91 -18.64 5.27 -20.08
N LYS A 92 -17.43 5.44 -19.53
CA LYS A 92 -16.94 6.73 -19.06
C LYS A 92 -16.80 7.74 -20.19
N GLU A 93 -16.22 7.35 -21.32
CA GLU A 93 -16.12 8.21 -22.52
C GLU A 93 -17.49 8.68 -22.99
N LYS A 94 -18.45 7.74 -23.12
CA LYS A 94 -19.82 8.06 -23.54
C LYS A 94 -20.48 9.05 -22.58
N LEU A 95 -20.40 8.79 -21.28
CA LEU A 95 -20.96 9.67 -20.25
C LEU A 95 -20.38 11.08 -20.40
N LEU A 96 -19.06 11.23 -20.35
CA LEU A 96 -18.40 12.53 -20.38
C LEU A 96 -18.62 13.31 -21.69
N ARG A 97 -18.78 12.62 -22.82
CA ARG A 97 -19.13 13.25 -24.12
C ARG A 97 -20.60 13.68 -24.19
N SER A 98 -21.50 12.93 -23.55
CA SER A 98 -22.95 13.20 -23.61
C SER A 98 -23.42 14.25 -22.62
N THR A 99 -22.70 14.42 -21.50
CA THR A 99 -23.03 15.42 -20.48
C THR A 99 -22.51 16.78 -20.91
N LYS A 100 -23.41 17.77 -21.03
CA LYS A 100 -23.06 19.15 -21.39
C LYS A 100 -22.30 19.84 -20.26
N HIS A 101 -21.35 20.69 -20.65
CA HIS A 101 -20.74 21.66 -19.76
C HIS A 101 -21.34 23.06 -20.05
N LYS A 102 -21.32 23.98 -19.08
CA LYS A 102 -21.94 25.31 -19.25
C LYS A 102 -21.25 26.19 -20.28
N VAL A 103 -19.94 26.00 -20.47
CA VAL A 103 -19.14 26.83 -21.40
C VAL A 103 -18.38 26.02 -22.45
N GLU A 104 -18.48 24.68 -22.42
CA GLU A 104 -17.86 23.80 -23.41
C GLU A 104 -18.86 22.76 -23.93
N PRO A 105 -18.62 22.12 -25.09
CA PRO A 105 -19.59 21.19 -25.67
C PRO A 105 -19.98 20.03 -24.75
N SER A 106 -19.05 19.56 -23.92
CA SER A 106 -19.25 18.44 -23.00
C SER A 106 -18.30 18.51 -21.81
N LEU A 107 -18.50 17.66 -20.79
CA LEU A 107 -17.55 17.51 -19.69
C LEU A 107 -16.19 16.98 -20.17
N LEU A 108 -16.16 16.13 -21.20
CA LEU A 108 -14.90 15.65 -21.78
C LEU A 108 -14.19 16.78 -22.54
N ARG A 109 -12.95 17.08 -22.13
CA ARG A 109 -12.07 18.03 -22.83
C ARG A 109 -11.12 17.35 -23.78
N LEU A 110 -10.44 16.32 -23.30
CA LEU A 110 -9.42 15.58 -24.03
C LEU A 110 -9.46 14.12 -23.60
N LEU A 111 -9.29 13.24 -24.58
CA LEU A 111 -9.05 11.82 -24.37
C LEU A 111 -7.78 11.44 -25.12
N VAL A 112 -6.81 10.88 -24.40
CA VAL A 112 -5.59 10.31 -24.98
C VAL A 112 -5.59 8.81 -24.73
N LYS A 113 -5.23 8.03 -25.75
CA LYS A 113 -5.00 6.58 -25.64
C LYS A 113 -3.54 6.28 -26.01
N PRO A 114 -2.60 6.32 -25.05
CA PRO A 114 -1.17 6.14 -25.34
C PRO A 114 -0.83 4.79 -25.98
N ASP A 115 -1.58 3.75 -25.60
CA ASP A 115 -1.51 2.39 -26.14
C ASP A 115 -2.88 1.71 -26.04
N LEU A 116 -2.96 0.43 -26.40
CA LEU A 116 -4.22 -0.35 -26.39
C LEU A 116 -4.82 -0.52 -24.99
N TYR A 117 -4.02 -0.42 -23.94
CA TYR A 117 -4.42 -0.74 -22.56
C TYR A 117 -4.41 0.49 -21.64
N SER A 118 -4.23 1.69 -22.20
CA SER A 118 -4.07 2.92 -21.43
C SER A 118 -4.97 4.04 -21.92
N TRP A 119 -5.64 4.73 -20.99
CA TRP A 119 -6.56 5.83 -21.28
C TRP A 119 -6.27 6.99 -20.33
N ILE A 120 -6.16 8.21 -20.86
CA ILE A 120 -6.03 9.43 -20.07
C ILE A 120 -7.22 10.32 -20.39
N PHE A 121 -8.11 10.48 -19.42
CA PHE A 121 -9.24 11.39 -19.50
C PHE A 121 -8.88 12.74 -18.90
N VAL A 122 -9.14 13.80 -19.65
CA VAL A 122 -9.17 15.17 -19.13
C VAL A 122 -10.60 15.67 -19.20
N TYR A 123 -11.18 16.01 -18.06
CA TYR A 123 -12.59 16.37 -17.99
C TYR A 123 -12.91 17.32 -16.83
N TRP A 124 -14.03 18.04 -16.96
CA TRP A 124 -14.61 18.82 -15.88
C TRP A 124 -15.37 17.91 -14.90
N GLU A 125 -15.12 18.03 -13.60
CA GLU A 125 -15.81 17.22 -12.60
C GLU A 125 -17.33 17.46 -12.63
N GLU A 126 -17.73 18.73 -12.75
CA GLU A 126 -19.13 19.18 -12.80
C GLU A 126 -19.37 20.16 -13.95
N ASP A 127 -20.64 20.37 -14.32
CA ASP A 127 -21.03 21.18 -15.48
C ASP A 127 -20.67 22.67 -15.40
N PHE A 128 -20.33 23.17 -14.20
CA PHE A 128 -20.09 24.57 -13.91
C PHE A 128 -18.66 24.90 -13.54
N ILE A 129 -17.80 23.90 -13.37
CA ILE A 129 -16.41 24.11 -12.96
C ILE A 129 -15.61 24.58 -14.18
N THR A 130 -14.93 25.71 -14.07
CA THR A 130 -14.12 26.27 -15.17
C THR A 130 -12.65 26.53 -14.78
N SER A 131 -12.27 26.22 -13.54
CA SER A 131 -10.96 26.58 -12.97
C SER A 131 -9.98 25.42 -12.89
N VAL A 132 -10.46 24.18 -12.76
CA VAL A 132 -9.65 22.96 -12.57
C VAL A 132 -10.27 21.82 -13.36
N VAL A 133 -9.44 20.99 -13.96
CA VAL A 133 -9.86 19.76 -14.66
C VAL A 133 -9.26 18.53 -13.97
N GLU A 134 -10.00 17.43 -14.02
CA GLU A 134 -9.55 16.11 -13.62
C GLU A 134 -8.72 15.51 -14.76
N VAL A 135 -7.54 14.97 -14.44
CA VAL A 135 -6.64 14.25 -15.35
C VAL A 135 -6.44 12.84 -14.81
N TYR A 136 -7.25 11.90 -15.30
CA TYR A 136 -7.29 10.52 -14.81
C TYR A 136 -6.63 9.57 -15.80
N GLY A 137 -5.56 8.93 -15.38
CA GLY A 137 -4.85 7.90 -16.13
C GLY A 137 -5.26 6.50 -15.69
N TYR A 138 -5.70 5.70 -16.64
CA TYR A 138 -6.05 4.30 -16.46
C TYR A 138 -5.07 3.44 -17.24
N ARG A 139 -4.65 2.32 -16.65
CA ARG A 139 -3.88 1.28 -17.34
C ARG A 139 -4.32 -0.11 -16.89
N TRP A 140 -4.51 -1.00 -17.84
CA TRP A 140 -4.77 -2.41 -17.57
C TRP A 140 -3.50 -3.24 -17.79
N ILE A 141 -3.16 -4.11 -16.84
CA ILE A 141 -2.01 -5.03 -16.91
C ILE A 141 -2.44 -6.36 -16.29
N ASP A 142 -2.43 -7.44 -17.07
CA ASP A 142 -2.62 -8.82 -16.63
C ASP A 142 -3.76 -9.02 -15.62
N GLY A 143 -4.97 -8.62 -16.01
CA GLY A 143 -6.19 -8.79 -15.20
C GLY A 143 -6.33 -7.76 -14.06
N THR A 144 -5.61 -6.65 -14.12
CA THR A 144 -5.63 -5.61 -13.07
C THR A 144 -5.68 -4.21 -13.68
N ARG A 145 -6.63 -3.41 -13.23
CA ARG A 145 -6.76 -1.98 -13.57
C ARG A 145 -6.09 -1.12 -12.51
N TYR A 146 -5.19 -0.26 -12.96
CA TYR A 146 -4.57 0.82 -12.20
C TYR A 146 -5.23 2.15 -12.57
N LEU A 147 -5.42 3.02 -11.59
CA LEU A 147 -6.04 4.34 -11.76
C LEU A 147 -5.26 5.39 -10.98
N PHE A 148 -4.71 6.36 -11.70
CA PHE A 148 -4.03 7.54 -11.19
C PHE A 148 -4.90 8.77 -11.41
N LYS A 149 -5.05 9.59 -10.37
CA LYS A 149 -5.87 10.80 -10.37
C LYS A 149 -5.01 12.02 -10.09
N LYS A 150 -5.06 13.00 -10.99
CA LYS A 150 -4.38 14.28 -10.85
C LYS A 150 -5.34 15.40 -11.26
N GLU A 151 -5.10 16.59 -10.75
CA GLU A 151 -5.84 17.79 -11.13
C GLU A 151 -4.91 18.75 -11.87
N ALA A 152 -5.48 19.56 -12.77
CA ALA A 152 -4.75 20.63 -13.43
C ALA A 152 -5.56 21.93 -13.45
N GLY A 153 -4.97 23.01 -12.96
CA GLY A 153 -5.58 24.33 -13.02
C GLY A 153 -5.60 24.88 -14.46
N MET A 154 -6.68 25.56 -14.81
CA MET A 154 -6.94 26.09 -16.16
C MET A 154 -6.52 27.55 -16.33
N SER A 155 -5.75 28.09 -15.40
CA SER A 155 -5.14 29.42 -15.53
C SER A 155 -4.25 29.49 -16.77
N LYS A 156 -4.28 30.63 -17.48
CA LYS A 156 -3.45 30.86 -18.66
C LYS A 156 -1.97 30.63 -18.32
N PRO A 157 -1.23 29.82 -19.11
CA PRO A 157 0.20 29.64 -18.88
C PRO A 157 0.96 30.94 -19.12
N SER A 158 2.13 31.05 -18.48
CA SER A 158 3.10 32.10 -18.81
C SER A 158 3.53 31.97 -20.28
N ALA A 159 3.90 33.08 -20.90
CA ALA A 159 4.36 33.06 -22.29
C ALA A 159 5.57 32.11 -22.44
N GLY A 160 5.50 31.20 -23.42
CA GLY A 160 6.56 30.22 -23.68
C GLY A 160 6.54 28.97 -22.78
N THR A 161 5.58 28.83 -21.86
CA THR A 161 5.43 27.63 -21.03
C THR A 161 4.23 26.78 -21.46
N MET A 162 4.30 25.48 -21.26
CA MET A 162 3.17 24.57 -21.47
C MET A 162 2.04 24.82 -20.46
N SER A 163 0.79 24.51 -20.84
CA SER A 163 -0.35 24.58 -19.91
C SER A 163 -0.22 23.54 -18.79
N ARG A 164 -0.83 23.80 -17.63
CA ARG A 164 -0.83 22.81 -16.53
C ARG A 164 -1.56 21.52 -16.93
N GLN A 165 -2.57 21.62 -17.79
CA GLN A 165 -3.29 20.47 -18.33
C GLN A 165 -2.36 19.58 -19.17
N ASP A 166 -1.66 20.17 -20.13
CA ASP A 166 -0.79 19.41 -21.03
C ASP A 166 0.40 18.83 -20.26
N HIS A 167 0.94 19.59 -19.28
CA HIS A 167 1.92 19.07 -18.33
C HIS A 167 1.37 17.87 -17.55
N ALA A 168 0.18 17.96 -16.95
CA ALA A 168 -0.41 16.84 -16.23
C ALA A 168 -0.63 15.61 -17.12
N VAL A 169 -1.00 15.79 -18.39
CA VAL A 169 -1.15 14.70 -19.36
C VAL A 169 0.20 14.07 -19.71
N GLU A 170 1.25 14.86 -19.96
CA GLU A 170 2.60 14.34 -20.25
C GLU A 170 3.16 13.55 -19.06
N ARG A 171 3.02 14.11 -17.85
CA ARG A 171 3.43 13.43 -16.62
C ARG A 171 2.64 12.13 -16.41
N MET A 172 1.34 12.13 -16.68
CA MET A 172 0.52 10.91 -16.63
C MET A 172 1.00 9.86 -17.65
N ARG A 173 1.38 10.25 -18.87
CA ARG A 173 1.96 9.32 -19.85
C ARG A 173 3.22 8.64 -19.31
N LYS A 174 4.14 9.40 -18.69
CA LYS A 174 5.37 8.88 -18.06
C LYS A 174 5.06 7.86 -16.96
N ILE A 175 4.07 8.15 -16.10
CA ILE A 175 3.62 7.23 -15.05
C ILE A 175 3.13 5.92 -15.67
N LEU A 176 2.22 5.99 -16.64
CA LEU A 176 1.60 4.80 -17.23
C LEU A 176 2.61 3.96 -18.04
N SER A 177 3.57 4.58 -18.73
CA SER A 177 4.58 3.84 -19.51
C SER A 177 5.57 3.07 -18.64
N ASN A 178 5.87 3.58 -17.45
CA ASN A 178 6.83 2.97 -16.53
C ASN A 178 6.18 2.06 -15.48
N LEU A 179 4.85 1.92 -15.52
CA LEU A 179 4.08 1.10 -14.60
C LEU A 179 4.17 -0.38 -14.99
N ARG A 180 4.52 -1.21 -14.01
CA ARG A 180 4.40 -2.67 -14.08
C ARG A 180 3.67 -3.24 -12.88
N LYS A 181 3.02 -4.38 -13.11
CA LYS A 181 2.44 -5.20 -12.05
C LYS A 181 3.55 -5.81 -11.19
N ARG A 182 3.32 -5.87 -9.88
CA ARG A 182 4.27 -6.42 -8.90
C ARG A 182 3.50 -7.17 -7.83
N SER A 183 4.00 -8.32 -7.38
CA SER A 183 3.46 -9.00 -6.20
C SER A 183 3.91 -8.30 -4.91
N THR A 184 3.19 -8.47 -3.81
CA THR A 184 3.45 -7.76 -2.55
C THR A 184 4.88 -7.94 -2.03
N HIS A 185 5.41 -9.17 -2.10
CA HIS A 185 6.72 -9.55 -1.56
C HIS A 185 7.83 -9.62 -2.60
N ASP A 186 7.52 -9.36 -3.86
CA ASP A 186 8.56 -9.20 -4.89
C ASP A 186 9.28 -7.86 -4.67
N ILE A 187 10.60 -7.88 -4.53
CA ILE A 187 11.42 -6.70 -4.20
C ILE A 187 12.17 -6.26 -5.46
N PRO A 188 11.77 -5.13 -6.09
CA PRO A 188 12.44 -4.62 -7.27
C PRO A 188 13.89 -4.21 -6.98
N THR A 189 14.82 -4.64 -7.81
CA THR A 189 16.24 -4.25 -7.72
C THR A 189 16.59 -3.04 -8.58
N GLU A 190 15.64 -2.54 -9.38
CA GLU A 190 15.82 -1.32 -10.16
C GLU A 190 15.28 -0.07 -9.41
N PRO A 191 15.77 1.14 -9.73
CA PRO A 191 15.22 2.38 -9.20
C PRO A 191 13.73 2.59 -9.51
N GLY A 192 12.98 3.07 -8.52
CA GLY A 192 11.56 3.38 -8.70
C GLY A 192 10.72 3.19 -7.44
N TYR A 193 9.42 3.33 -7.61
CA TYR A 193 8.45 3.48 -6.53
C TYR A 193 7.56 2.25 -6.38
N CYS A 194 7.63 1.60 -5.22
CA CYS A 194 6.77 0.47 -4.84
C CYS A 194 5.44 0.94 -4.27
N PHE A 195 4.36 0.28 -4.66
CA PHE A 195 3.05 0.41 -4.01
C PHE A 195 2.31 -0.93 -3.97
N GLU A 196 1.11 -0.96 -3.40
CA GLU A 196 0.28 -2.16 -3.33
C GLU A 196 -0.03 -2.65 -4.75
N GLY A 197 0.47 -3.84 -5.10
CA GLY A 197 0.17 -4.49 -6.39
C GLY A 197 0.90 -3.93 -7.61
N GLY A 198 1.86 -3.02 -7.46
CA GLY A 198 2.59 -2.48 -8.60
C GLY A 198 3.91 -1.78 -8.27
N PHE A 199 4.56 -1.30 -9.33
CA PHE A 199 5.83 -0.61 -9.31
C PHE A 199 5.92 0.37 -10.48
N ILE A 200 6.45 1.57 -10.25
CA ILE A 200 6.76 2.55 -11.29
C ILE A 200 8.28 2.70 -11.37
N ALA A 201 8.88 2.26 -12.48
CA ALA A 201 10.31 2.40 -12.71
C ALA A 201 10.68 3.87 -12.94
N ASN A 202 11.62 4.39 -12.15
CA ASN A 202 12.15 5.73 -12.36
C ASN A 202 13.51 5.87 -11.66
N PRO A 203 14.59 6.23 -12.39
CA PRO A 203 15.88 6.54 -11.77
C PRO A 203 15.89 7.89 -11.06
N GLU A 204 14.96 8.78 -11.39
CA GLU A 204 14.86 10.11 -10.79
C GLU A 204 13.84 10.15 -9.66
N TRP A 205 14.11 10.95 -8.64
CA TRP A 205 13.16 11.26 -7.58
C TRP A 205 12.00 12.10 -8.09
N GLU A 206 10.77 11.78 -7.67
CA GLU A 206 9.58 12.59 -7.92
C GLU A 206 8.89 13.00 -6.61
N MET A 207 7.85 13.82 -6.71
CA MET A 207 7.03 14.21 -5.55
C MET A 207 6.12 13.05 -5.12
N GLU A 208 6.64 12.19 -4.25
CA GLU A 208 6.10 10.88 -3.91
C GLU A 208 5.64 10.78 -2.43
N GLU A 209 4.43 10.30 -2.17
CA GLU A 209 3.93 10.02 -0.81
C GLU A 209 3.61 8.54 -0.71
N ALA A 210 4.06 7.85 0.32
CA ALA A 210 3.75 6.43 0.51
C ALA A 210 3.27 6.18 1.93
N GLY A 211 2.11 5.54 2.06
CA GLY A 211 1.51 5.11 3.31
C GLY A 211 1.08 3.65 3.17
N ILE A 212 1.47 2.80 4.13
CA ILE A 212 0.97 1.43 4.22
C ILE A 212 0.56 1.09 5.64
N ASP A 213 -0.44 0.22 5.75
CA ASP A 213 -0.79 -0.47 6.98
C ASP A 213 -0.58 -1.98 6.79
N ILE A 214 0.05 -2.61 7.76
CA ILE A 214 0.37 -4.03 7.77
C ILE A 214 -0.21 -4.66 9.03
N ASP A 215 -1.18 -5.55 8.87
CA ASP A 215 -1.72 -6.38 9.96
C ASP A 215 -0.63 -7.35 10.43
N VAL A 216 -0.41 -7.41 11.75
CA VAL A 216 0.63 -8.25 12.36
C VAL A 216 0.16 -9.70 12.45
N ALA A 217 0.95 -10.63 11.90
CA ALA A 217 0.65 -12.07 11.97
C ALA A 217 0.42 -12.52 13.43
N GLY A 218 -0.66 -13.28 13.68
CA GLY A 218 -0.99 -13.78 15.01
C GLY A 218 -1.62 -12.74 15.97
N HIS A 219 -1.64 -11.47 15.58
CA HIS A 219 -2.14 -10.35 16.39
C HIS A 219 -3.18 -9.53 15.61
N PRO A 220 -4.44 -10.01 15.48
CA PRO A 220 -5.49 -9.34 14.71
C PRO A 220 -5.96 -8.00 15.31
N ASP A 221 -5.46 -7.65 16.48
CA ASP A 221 -5.66 -6.39 17.17
C ASP A 221 -4.52 -5.39 16.92
N ALA A 222 -3.48 -5.78 16.16
CA ALA A 222 -2.27 -5.01 15.96
C ALA A 222 -1.94 -4.79 14.49
N PHE A 223 -1.50 -3.57 14.17
CA PHE A 223 -0.99 -3.21 12.85
C PHE A 223 0.19 -2.26 12.97
N VAL A 224 1.06 -2.29 11.96
CA VAL A 224 2.14 -1.32 11.77
C VAL A 224 1.79 -0.42 10.60
N SER A 225 1.91 0.88 10.80
CA SER A 225 1.79 1.87 9.72
C SER A 225 3.15 2.46 9.38
N VAL A 226 3.43 2.63 8.10
CA VAL A 226 4.64 3.31 7.60
C VAL A 226 4.20 4.41 6.67
N TRP A 227 4.62 5.64 6.97
CA TRP A 227 4.33 6.83 6.19
C TRP A 227 5.62 7.54 5.79
N PHE A 228 5.68 7.92 4.53
CA PHE A 228 6.68 8.79 3.94
C PHE A 228 5.98 9.99 3.31
N TYR A 229 6.41 11.19 3.67
CA TYR A 229 5.86 12.44 3.16
C TYR A 229 6.88 13.17 2.28
N PRO A 230 6.52 13.56 1.03
CA PRO A 230 7.44 14.22 0.09
C PRO A 230 7.71 15.69 0.44
N LEU A 231 6.89 16.26 1.32
CA LEU A 231 7.06 17.59 1.87
C LEU A 231 6.91 17.45 3.36
N SER A 232 7.85 18.01 4.12
CA SER A 232 7.66 18.19 5.56
C SER A 232 6.33 18.89 5.80
N ARG A 233 5.34 18.15 6.32
CA ARG A 233 4.07 18.76 6.72
C ARG A 233 4.38 19.70 7.87
N ARG A 234 3.60 20.77 8.04
CA ARG A 234 3.65 21.61 9.26
C ARG A 234 3.55 20.78 10.56
N ALA A 235 2.90 19.62 10.50
CA ALA A 235 2.85 18.70 11.63
C ALA A 235 4.20 18.05 11.99
N HIS A 236 5.17 18.01 11.08
CA HIS A 236 6.54 17.53 11.28
C HIS A 236 7.57 18.66 11.34
N SER A 237 7.13 19.93 11.43
CA SER A 237 8.05 21.06 11.60
C SER A 237 8.54 21.24 13.03
N GLU A 238 8.04 20.43 13.97
CA GLU A 238 8.46 20.40 15.37
C GLU A 238 8.81 18.97 15.77
N PRO A 239 9.84 18.78 16.63
CA PRO A 239 10.22 17.47 17.15
C PRO A 239 9.04 16.70 17.74
N LEU A 240 9.02 15.37 17.56
CA LEU A 240 7.96 14.49 18.07
C LEU A 240 7.73 14.70 19.58
N LEU A 241 8.80 14.77 20.35
CA LEU A 241 8.73 14.81 21.80
C LEU A 241 8.16 16.13 22.34
N ASP A 242 8.31 17.22 21.59
CA ASP A 242 7.75 18.52 21.93
C ASP A 242 6.24 18.53 21.67
N ARG A 243 5.83 18.03 20.49
CA ARG A 243 4.40 17.93 20.13
C ARG A 243 3.63 17.02 21.08
N VAL A 244 4.19 15.86 21.41
CA VAL A 244 3.59 14.92 22.38
C VAL A 244 3.49 15.57 23.77
N GLY A 245 4.47 16.36 24.18
CA GLY A 245 4.42 17.13 25.42
C GLY A 245 3.20 18.06 25.47
N GLY A 246 2.94 18.78 24.38
CA GLY A 246 1.75 19.62 24.23
C GLY A 246 0.43 18.83 24.29
N VAL A 247 0.37 17.65 23.65
CA VAL A 247 -0.82 16.77 23.70
C VAL A 247 -1.09 16.27 25.12
N LEU A 248 -0.06 15.80 25.83
CA LEU A 248 -0.21 15.35 27.22
C LEU A 248 -0.64 16.49 28.15
N GLN A 249 -0.14 17.70 27.92
CA GLN A 249 -0.55 18.87 28.68
C GLN A 249 -2.03 19.21 28.43
N MET A 250 -2.49 19.15 27.17
CA MET A 250 -3.89 19.36 26.81
C MET A 250 -4.82 18.31 27.42
N LEU A 251 -4.38 17.05 27.53
CA LEU A 251 -5.14 15.97 28.17
C LEU A 251 -5.30 16.17 29.69
N GLY A 252 -4.47 16.99 30.33
CA GLY A 252 -4.56 17.32 31.75
C GLY A 252 -4.61 16.08 32.64
N ARG A 253 -5.66 15.93 33.45
CA ARG A 253 -5.81 14.77 34.35
C ARG A 253 -5.93 13.44 33.61
N MET A 254 -6.39 13.43 32.36
CA MET A 254 -6.49 12.20 31.58
C MET A 254 -5.13 11.64 31.16
N ALA A 255 -4.08 12.48 31.15
CA ALA A 255 -2.72 12.04 30.87
C ALA A 255 -2.22 10.99 31.88
N THR A 256 -2.78 10.95 33.10
CA THR A 256 -2.44 9.93 34.12
C THR A 256 -2.77 8.49 33.70
N SER A 257 -3.68 8.32 32.73
CA SER A 257 -4.03 7.00 32.19
C SER A 257 -3.05 6.53 31.11
N VAL A 258 -2.19 7.42 30.61
CA VAL A 258 -1.13 7.13 29.66
C VAL A 258 0.11 6.72 30.44
N HIS A 259 0.67 5.54 30.16
CA HIS A 259 1.93 5.11 30.75
C HIS A 259 3.01 5.11 29.67
N VAL A 260 4.06 5.89 29.91
CA VAL A 260 5.22 5.97 29.03
C VAL A 260 6.13 4.79 29.29
N LEU A 261 6.38 4.00 28.24
CA LEU A 261 7.24 2.82 28.30
C LEU A 261 8.67 3.18 27.90
N ARG A 262 8.84 4.01 26.86
CA ARG A 262 10.15 4.48 26.39
C ARG A 262 9.97 5.77 25.57
N ARG A 263 10.90 6.71 25.67
CA ARG A 263 10.93 7.93 24.86
C ARG A 263 12.35 8.45 24.72
N GLY A 264 12.67 9.09 23.60
CA GLY A 264 13.96 9.71 23.39
C GLY A 264 14.35 9.75 21.92
N ASP A 265 15.57 10.20 21.66
CA ASP A 265 16.18 10.10 20.34
C ASP A 265 16.45 8.63 20.01
N ARG A 266 16.15 8.24 18.77
CA ARG A 266 16.42 6.91 18.25
C ARG A 266 16.87 6.99 16.80
N GLN A 267 18.07 6.49 16.55
CA GLN A 267 18.58 6.32 15.20
C GLN A 267 18.09 4.99 14.60
N VAL A 268 17.62 5.03 13.36
CA VAL A 268 17.21 3.86 12.56
C VAL A 268 17.98 3.91 11.24
N GLY A 269 18.96 3.01 11.09
CA GLY A 269 19.90 3.06 9.96
C GLY A 269 20.60 4.43 9.88
N PRO A 270 20.58 5.13 8.72
CA PRO A 270 21.16 6.46 8.60
C PRO A 270 20.26 7.58 9.16
N TYR A 271 19.01 7.28 9.50
CA TYR A 271 18.01 8.29 9.83
C TYR A 271 17.97 8.57 11.33
N LYS A 272 18.15 9.85 11.68
CA LYS A 272 17.95 10.35 13.04
C LYS A 272 16.47 10.67 13.24
N GLY A 273 15.89 10.15 14.29
CA GLY A 273 14.50 10.43 14.66
C GLY A 273 14.30 10.37 16.17
N GLN A 274 13.06 10.50 16.57
CA GLN A 274 12.62 10.39 17.95
C GLN A 274 11.56 9.32 18.06
N GLU A 275 11.54 8.60 19.19
CA GLU A 275 10.48 7.66 19.51
C GLU A 275 9.69 8.06 20.76
N PHE A 276 8.42 7.69 20.77
CA PHE A 276 7.54 7.81 21.93
C PHE A 276 6.64 6.57 22.00
N LEU A 277 6.84 5.76 23.04
CA LEU A 277 6.15 4.50 23.27
C LEU A 277 5.27 4.63 24.49
N VAL A 278 3.96 4.48 24.29
CA VAL A 278 2.99 4.48 25.39
C VAL A 278 2.05 3.31 25.31
N THR A 279 1.49 3.00 26.47
CA THR A 279 0.26 2.23 26.59
C THR A 279 -0.83 3.15 27.14
N ALA A 280 -2.02 3.09 26.56
CA ALA A 280 -3.13 3.97 26.91
C ALA A 280 -4.48 3.23 26.80
N PRO A 281 -5.54 3.72 27.46
CA PRO A 281 -6.89 3.24 27.21
C PRO A 281 -7.28 3.48 25.75
N ASN A 282 -7.79 2.46 25.09
CA ASN A 282 -8.39 2.56 23.77
C ASN A 282 -9.87 2.99 23.87
N SER A 283 -10.50 3.25 22.74
CA SER A 283 -11.91 3.70 22.66
C SER A 283 -12.93 2.69 23.20
N GLY A 284 -12.52 1.47 23.56
CA GLY A 284 -13.35 0.46 24.19
C GLY A 284 -13.18 0.34 25.71
N GLY A 285 -12.35 1.20 26.32
CA GLY A 285 -11.99 1.11 27.74
C GLY A 285 -10.97 -0.01 28.06
N LEU A 286 -10.48 -0.70 27.03
CA LEU A 286 -9.40 -1.68 27.13
C LEU A 286 -8.06 -0.97 26.98
N ARG A 287 -6.94 -1.64 27.27
CA ARG A 287 -5.60 -1.05 27.05
C ARG A 287 -4.98 -1.57 25.77
N GLY A 288 -4.19 -0.70 25.12
CA GLY A 288 -3.40 -1.01 23.94
C GLY A 288 -2.14 -0.14 23.88
N HIS A 289 -1.29 -0.43 22.91
CA HIS A 289 -0.05 0.29 22.67
C HIS A 289 -0.22 1.30 21.54
N SER A 290 0.46 2.44 21.67
CA SER A 290 0.62 3.45 20.61
C SER A 290 2.08 3.85 20.61
N PHE A 291 2.85 3.25 19.70
CA PHE A 291 4.27 3.54 19.55
C PHE A 291 4.49 4.31 18.26
N ILE A 292 5.33 5.34 18.33
CA ILE A 292 5.61 6.22 17.21
C ILE A 292 7.12 6.43 17.13
N TRP A 293 7.67 6.38 15.92
CA TRP A 293 8.98 6.89 15.59
C TRP A 293 8.87 7.82 14.39
N GLU A 294 9.47 8.99 14.47
CA GLU A 294 9.41 10.02 13.43
C GLU A 294 10.77 10.68 13.20
N THR A 295 10.99 11.14 11.97
CA THR A 295 12.10 12.01 11.58
C THR A 295 11.61 13.44 11.33
N GLU A 296 12.51 14.42 11.46
CA GLU A 296 12.26 15.84 11.15
C GLU A 296 12.68 16.21 9.72
N GLY A 297 12.73 15.24 8.81
CA GLY A 297 13.24 15.43 7.45
C GLY A 297 12.43 16.42 6.61
N ASP A 298 13.02 16.85 5.50
CA ASP A 298 12.41 17.79 4.55
C ASP A 298 11.53 17.10 3.49
N GLY A 299 11.58 15.76 3.42
CA GLY A 299 10.79 14.95 2.49
C GLY A 299 11.57 14.46 1.26
N THR A 300 12.91 14.53 1.29
CA THR A 300 13.78 13.90 0.28
C THR A 300 14.23 12.49 0.70
N LEU A 301 14.92 11.73 -0.15
CA LEU A 301 15.47 10.42 0.25
C LEU A 301 16.62 10.51 1.26
N ASP A 302 17.41 11.58 1.20
CA ASP A 302 18.54 11.81 2.11
C ASP A 302 18.05 12.28 3.48
N THR A 303 17.02 13.13 3.50
CA THR A 303 16.37 13.65 4.71
C THR A 303 14.86 13.39 4.67
N PRO A 304 14.43 12.12 4.76
CA PRO A 304 13.03 11.77 4.57
C PRO A 304 12.18 12.19 5.78
N ALA A 305 10.97 12.69 5.54
CA ALA A 305 9.95 12.88 6.56
C ALA A 305 9.17 11.57 6.73
N LEU A 306 9.54 10.80 7.74
CA LEU A 306 9.04 9.44 7.99
C LEU A 306 8.25 9.41 9.29
N LYS A 307 7.23 8.55 9.30
CA LYS A 307 6.49 8.17 10.50
C LYS A 307 6.21 6.69 10.46
N ILE A 308 6.65 5.97 11.47
CA ILE A 308 6.34 4.56 11.68
C ILE A 308 5.54 4.45 12.97
N GLU A 309 4.47 3.68 12.96
CA GLU A 309 3.60 3.48 14.10
C GLU A 309 3.33 2.00 14.33
N LEU A 310 3.26 1.60 15.60
CA LEU A 310 2.67 0.33 16.02
C LEU A 310 1.47 0.64 16.91
N THR A 311 0.30 0.12 16.52
CA THR A 311 -0.92 0.22 17.32
C THR A 311 -1.39 -1.17 17.70
N THR A 312 -1.81 -1.38 18.95
CA THR A 312 -2.45 -2.63 19.41
C THR A 312 -3.78 -2.37 20.11
N GLY A 313 -4.60 -3.41 20.26
CA GLY A 313 -5.95 -3.26 20.82
C GLY A 313 -6.90 -2.44 19.94
N TYR A 314 -6.68 -2.41 18.62
CA TYR A 314 -7.63 -1.75 17.71
C TYR A 314 -8.92 -2.59 17.55
N ARG A 315 -10.02 -1.93 17.19
CA ARG A 315 -11.33 -2.59 17.04
C ARG A 315 -11.32 -3.62 15.90
N ASP A 316 -12.12 -4.67 16.03
CA ASP A 316 -12.29 -5.64 14.93
C ASP A 316 -13.00 -5.00 13.72
N LYS A 317 -13.07 -5.74 12.60
CA LYS A 317 -13.74 -5.28 11.37
C LYS A 317 -15.23 -4.96 11.54
N LYS A 318 -15.86 -5.40 12.64
CA LYS A 318 -17.26 -5.11 13.00
C LYS A 318 -17.38 -3.95 13.98
N GLY A 319 -16.25 -3.35 14.38
CA GLY A 319 -16.17 -2.27 15.34
C GLY A 319 -16.19 -2.71 16.80
N ASN A 320 -16.06 -4.01 17.12
CA ASN A 320 -16.01 -4.46 18.51
C ASN A 320 -14.66 -4.13 19.15
N PRO A 321 -14.61 -3.73 20.43
CA PRO A 321 -13.35 -3.59 21.16
C PRO A 321 -12.56 -4.90 21.17
N GLN A 322 -11.23 -4.81 21.02
CA GLN A 322 -10.33 -5.95 21.21
C GLN A 322 -9.32 -5.63 22.31
N GLN A 323 -9.02 -6.65 23.12
CA GLN A 323 -7.96 -6.61 24.12
C GLN A 323 -6.62 -6.89 23.42
N THR A 324 -5.59 -6.09 23.73
CA THR A 324 -4.22 -6.41 23.28
C THR A 324 -3.79 -7.79 23.77
N ARG A 325 -3.26 -8.61 22.87
CA ARG A 325 -2.66 -9.92 23.25
C ARG A 325 -1.17 -9.84 23.54
N LEU A 326 -0.54 -8.72 23.19
CA LEU A 326 0.86 -8.44 23.47
C LEU A 326 1.01 -7.85 24.86
N THR A 327 1.97 -8.35 25.64
CA THR A 327 2.49 -7.64 26.82
C THR A 327 3.32 -6.45 26.39
N ASP A 328 3.60 -5.52 27.31
CA ASP A 328 4.47 -4.37 27.06
C ASP A 328 5.85 -4.81 26.53
N GLU A 329 6.47 -5.85 27.12
CA GLU A 329 7.76 -6.35 26.64
C GLU A 329 7.67 -6.97 25.23
N GLN A 330 6.60 -7.71 24.93
CA GLN A 330 6.39 -8.29 23.61
C GLN A 330 6.14 -7.23 22.54
N ALA A 331 5.37 -6.18 22.88
CA ALA A 331 5.12 -5.06 21.99
C ALA A 331 6.41 -4.27 21.72
N ILE A 332 7.21 -3.99 22.75
CA ILE A 332 8.51 -3.30 22.60
C ILE A 332 9.46 -4.15 21.75
N LYS A 333 9.48 -5.47 21.95
CA LYS A 333 10.30 -6.37 21.14
C LYS A 333 9.87 -6.34 19.66
N LEU A 334 8.57 -6.48 19.38
CA LEU A 334 8.04 -6.40 18.02
C LEU A 334 8.40 -5.06 17.36
N TRP A 335 8.24 -3.96 18.10
CA TRP A 335 8.60 -2.63 17.66
C TRP A 335 10.08 -2.51 17.32
N ASP A 336 10.95 -3.03 18.17
CA ASP A 336 12.40 -3.00 17.96
C ASP A 336 12.80 -3.81 16.73
N ASP A 337 12.24 -5.02 16.57
CA ASP A 337 12.50 -5.87 15.39
C ASP A 337 12.04 -5.17 14.10
N VAL A 338 10.84 -4.59 14.09
CA VAL A 338 10.26 -3.89 12.95
C VAL A 338 11.06 -2.63 12.60
N LEU A 339 11.33 -1.75 13.55
CA LEU A 339 12.09 -0.53 13.30
C LEU A 339 13.52 -0.83 12.85
N ASN A 340 14.21 -1.79 13.47
CA ASN A 340 15.58 -2.12 13.11
C ASN A 340 15.70 -2.72 11.69
N SER A 341 14.59 -3.24 11.15
CA SER A 341 14.52 -3.72 9.76
C SER A 341 14.25 -2.62 8.74
N PHE A 342 13.76 -1.45 9.15
CA PHE A 342 13.41 -0.37 8.23
C PHE A 342 14.67 0.18 7.53
N ARG A 343 14.64 0.19 6.19
CA ARG A 343 15.82 0.51 5.38
C ARG A 343 15.43 1.00 3.99
N LEU A 344 16.31 1.77 3.36
CA LEU A 344 16.21 2.07 1.94
C LEU A 344 16.34 0.76 1.13
N ARG A 345 15.53 0.60 0.09
CA ARG A 345 15.58 -0.55 -0.81
C ARG A 345 16.90 -0.51 -1.58
N PRO A 346 17.71 -1.58 -1.55
CA PRO A 346 18.90 -1.67 -2.39
C PRO A 346 18.50 -1.65 -3.88
N VAL A 347 19.15 -0.79 -4.65
CA VAL A 347 19.01 -0.74 -6.11
C VAL A 347 20.37 -1.06 -6.73
N LEU A 348 20.36 -1.80 -7.83
CA LEU A 348 21.57 -2.01 -8.63
C LEU A 348 21.94 -0.68 -9.27
N ASP A 349 23.12 -0.16 -8.93
CA ASP A 349 23.63 1.09 -9.48
C ASP A 349 23.87 0.94 -11.00
N PRO A 350 23.17 1.71 -11.87
CA PRO A 350 23.45 1.69 -13.30
C PRO A 350 24.87 2.16 -13.64
N GLN A 351 25.56 2.88 -12.74
CA GLN A 351 26.91 3.41 -12.95
C GLN A 351 28.02 2.64 -12.22
N GLY A 352 27.68 1.63 -11.41
CA GLY A 352 28.65 0.81 -10.65
C GLY A 352 29.39 -0.25 -11.47
N SER A 353 29.25 -0.25 -12.79
CA SER A 353 29.96 -1.12 -13.72
C SER A 353 30.70 -0.31 -14.80
N ARG A 354 31.66 0.50 -14.36
CA ARG A 354 32.78 0.90 -15.21
C ARG A 354 34.07 0.38 -14.55
N PRO A 355 34.88 -0.42 -15.26
CA PRO A 355 36.15 -0.93 -14.73
C PRO A 355 37.13 0.19 -14.38
#